data_AF-U2HPK5-F1
#
_entry.id   AF-U2HPK5-F1
#
_cell.length_a   1.000
_cell.length_b   1.000
_cell.length_c   1.000
_cell.angle_alpha   90.00
_cell.angle_beta   90.00
_cell.angle_gamma   90.00
#
_symmetry.space_group_name_H-M   'P 1'
#
loop_
_entity.id
_entity.type
_entity.pdbx_description
1 polymer ?
#
loop_
_entity_poly.entity_id
_entity_poly.type
_entity_poly.pdbx_seq_one_letter_code
_entity_poly.pdbx_strand_id
1 'polypeptide(L)'
;MKNKFIYLICLTLLISAVGCTKESPVGPPGPQGEQGDPGKKGNTGEKGENGDDEGANVVVSDWSTQAFTGAQRKWSANITDNRITEAILDKGDVSVYVKIDGAVYELNYFTNSANIIQSVSMGKIQLQSTFDASTIEFRYILIPAGAKSTSLSSTSMGLRTEKRPSYKEYQKIYGFNN
;
A
#
# COMPACT_ATOMS: atom_id res chain seq x y z
N MET A 1 83.00 13.32 -50.54
CA MET A 1 82.59 12.61 -49.31
C MET A 1 81.09 12.80 -49.05
N LYS A 2 80.20 12.22 -49.87
CA LYS A 2 78.74 12.43 -49.75
C LYS A 2 77.90 11.14 -49.81
N ASN A 3 78.54 9.98 -49.95
CA ASN A 3 77.84 8.71 -50.16
C ASN A 3 77.99 7.74 -48.97
N LYS A 4 78.75 8.09 -47.91
CA LYS A 4 78.93 7.24 -46.72
C LYS A 4 77.81 7.42 -45.66
N PHE A 5 77.04 8.52 -45.75
CA PHE A 5 75.95 8.81 -44.81
C PHE A 5 74.65 8.08 -45.17
N ILE A 6 74.44 7.77 -46.46
CA ILE A 6 73.27 7.01 -46.94
C ILE A 6 73.33 5.54 -46.52
N TYR A 7 74.52 4.91 -46.52
CA TYR A 7 74.66 3.54 -46.03
C TYR A 7 74.45 3.40 -44.52
N LEU A 8 74.67 4.46 -43.74
CA LEU A 8 74.43 4.45 -42.29
C LEU A 8 72.93 4.54 -41.93
N ILE A 9 72.11 5.16 -42.79
CA ILE A 9 70.65 5.27 -42.63
C ILE A 9 69.93 4.02 -43.17
N CYS A 10 70.46 3.37 -44.22
CA CYS A 10 69.90 2.10 -44.71
C CYS A 10 70.21 0.91 -43.77
N LEU A 11 71.32 0.95 -43.02
CA LEU A 11 71.69 -0.12 -42.09
C LEU A 11 70.85 -0.11 -40.80
N THR A 12 70.37 1.05 -40.36
CA THR A 12 69.50 1.18 -39.18
C THR A 12 68.03 0.88 -39.48
N LEU A 13 67.61 0.92 -40.74
CA LEU A 13 66.24 0.58 -41.16
C LEU A 13 65.99 -0.94 -41.29
N LEU A 14 67.04 -1.77 -41.22
CA LEU A 14 66.96 -3.23 -41.42
C LEU A 14 66.82 -4.03 -40.11
N ILE A 15 66.84 -3.39 -38.93
CA ILE A 15 66.85 -4.09 -37.63
C ILE A 15 65.46 -4.09 -36.95
N SER A 16 64.45 -3.42 -37.50
CA SER A 16 63.10 -3.35 -36.91
C SER A 16 62.14 -4.51 -37.28
N ALA A 17 62.61 -5.55 -37.98
CA ALA A 17 61.75 -6.60 -38.55
C ALA A 17 61.81 -7.98 -37.87
N VAL A 18 62.16 -8.06 -36.57
CA VAL A 18 62.04 -9.32 -35.81
C VAL A 18 61.04 -9.15 -34.65
N GLY A 19 59.79 -8.89 -35.02
CA GLY A 19 58.65 -9.16 -34.15
C GLY A 19 58.34 -10.65 -34.19
N CYS A 20 58.39 -11.29 -33.03
CA CYS A 20 58.17 -12.73 -32.83
C CYS A 20 56.90 -13.24 -33.54
N THR A 21 57.04 -14.11 -34.54
CA THR A 21 55.99 -15.05 -34.91
C THR A 21 56.05 -16.24 -33.96
N LYS A 22 55.32 -16.13 -32.84
CA LYS A 22 54.89 -17.29 -32.08
C LYS A 22 53.36 -17.30 -32.06
N GLU A 23 52.77 -17.63 -33.20
CA GLU A 23 51.44 -18.24 -33.21
C GLU A 23 51.57 -19.62 -32.56
N SER A 24 51.45 -19.62 -31.24
CA SER A 24 51.17 -20.86 -30.52
C SER A 24 49.76 -21.28 -30.91
N PRO A 25 49.48 -22.58 -31.13
CA PRO A 25 48.12 -23.03 -31.36
C PRO A 25 47.24 -22.50 -30.22
N VAL A 26 46.09 -21.92 -30.56
CA VAL A 26 45.07 -21.56 -29.58
C VAL A 26 44.86 -22.80 -28.71
N GLY A 27 45.19 -22.67 -27.42
CA GLY A 27 45.06 -23.77 -26.48
C GLY A 27 43.61 -24.29 -26.50
N PRO A 28 43.37 -25.57 -26.18
CA PRO A 28 42.02 -26.09 -26.10
C PRO A 28 41.17 -25.17 -25.20
N PRO A 29 39.88 -24.95 -25.53
CA PRO A 29 38.98 -24.20 -24.66
C PRO A 29 39.15 -24.68 -23.23
N GLY A 30 39.39 -23.75 -22.30
CA GLY A 30 39.49 -24.09 -20.89
C GLY A 30 38.26 -24.87 -20.44
N PRO A 31 38.38 -25.79 -19.46
CA PRO A 31 37.24 -26.53 -18.95
C PRO A 31 36.12 -25.54 -18.59
N GLN A 32 34.89 -25.87 -18.96
CA GLN A 32 33.72 -25.10 -18.55
C GLN A 32 33.77 -24.96 -17.03
N GLY A 33 33.78 -23.70 -16.55
CA GLY A 33 33.84 -23.42 -15.12
C GLY A 33 32.76 -24.18 -14.38
N GLU A 34 33.10 -24.70 -13.20
CA GLU A 34 32.14 -25.42 -12.35
C GLU A 34 30.89 -24.56 -12.18
N GLN A 35 29.72 -25.20 -12.26
CA GLN A 35 28.46 -24.55 -12.00
C GLN A 35 28.53 -23.98 -10.58
N GLY A 36 28.43 -22.65 -10.45
CA GLY A 36 28.53 -21.99 -9.16
C GLY A 36 27.55 -22.59 -8.15
N ASP A 37 28.00 -22.74 -6.92
CA ASP A 37 27.18 -23.30 -5.84
C ASP A 37 25.81 -22.60 -5.79
N PRO A 38 24.72 -23.35 -5.54
CA PRO A 38 23.42 -22.76 -5.30
C PRO A 38 23.54 -21.64 -4.26
N GLY A 39 23.09 -20.43 -4.62
CA GLY A 39 23.14 -19.27 -3.73
C GLY A 39 22.55 -19.63 -2.37
N LYS A 40 23.23 -19.24 -1.29
CA LYS A 40 22.76 -19.49 0.08
C LYS A 40 21.28 -19.09 0.17
N LYS A 41 20.44 -19.98 0.68
CA LYS A 41 19.04 -19.69 0.99
C LYS A 41 19.02 -18.37 1.76
N GLY A 42 18.35 -17.35 1.22
CA GLY A 42 18.24 -16.05 1.86
C GLY A 42 17.78 -16.25 3.29
N ASN A 43 18.38 -15.52 4.23
CA ASN A 43 17.94 -15.54 5.63
C ASN A 43 16.42 -15.39 5.63
N THR A 44 15.73 -16.24 6.41
CA THR A 44 14.33 -16.00 6.72
C THR A 44 14.26 -14.56 7.20
N GLY A 45 13.50 -13.73 6.47
CA GLY A 45 13.30 -12.33 6.87
C GLY A 45 12.96 -12.31 8.35
N GLU A 46 13.58 -11.40 9.09
CA GLU A 46 13.30 -11.23 10.51
C GLU A 46 11.79 -11.31 10.69
N LYS A 47 11.33 -12.12 11.65
CA LYS A 47 9.93 -12.05 12.09
C LYS A 47 9.73 -10.56 12.35
N GLY A 48 8.88 -9.91 11.55
CA GLY A 48 8.65 -8.48 11.66
C GLY A 48 8.47 -8.20 13.14
N GLU A 49 9.32 -7.32 13.68
CA GLU A 49 9.18 -6.86 15.05
C GLU A 49 7.69 -6.61 15.24
N ASN A 50 7.11 -7.13 16.33
CA ASN A 50 5.76 -6.74 16.69
C ASN A 50 5.76 -5.22 16.63
N GLY A 51 5.13 -4.67 15.60
CA GLY A 51 4.95 -3.25 15.52
C GLY A 51 4.17 -2.93 16.78
N ASP A 52 4.75 -2.09 17.62
CA ASP A 52 3.99 -0.97 18.13
C ASP A 52 3.41 -0.24 16.89
N ASP A 53 2.38 -0.85 16.28
CA ASP A 53 1.71 -0.36 15.09
C ASP A 53 0.79 0.75 15.57
N GLU A 54 1.41 1.90 15.85
CA GLU A 54 0.77 3.21 15.77
C GLU A 54 0.43 3.59 14.30
N GLY A 55 0.48 2.61 13.39
CA GLY A 55 -0.06 2.68 12.05
C GLY A 55 -1.58 2.44 12.07
N ALA A 56 -2.33 3.52 11.91
CA ALA A 56 -3.78 3.59 11.71
C ALA A 56 -4.38 2.36 10.97
N ASN A 57 -4.79 1.34 11.72
CA ASN A 57 -5.52 0.21 11.16
C ASN A 57 -7.03 0.45 11.32
N VAL A 58 -7.80 0.10 10.28
CA VAL A 58 -9.27 0.15 10.33
C VAL A 58 -9.77 -0.85 11.37
N VAL A 59 -10.58 -0.40 12.31
CA VAL A 59 -11.21 -1.24 13.31
C VAL A 59 -12.63 -1.55 12.87
N VAL A 60 -13.00 -2.83 12.81
CA VAL A 60 -14.36 -3.27 12.54
C VAL A 60 -14.88 -4.01 13.77
N SER A 61 -16.03 -3.59 14.29
CA SER A 61 -16.70 -4.29 15.39
C SER A 61 -17.50 -5.50 14.91
N ASP A 62 -17.78 -6.41 15.84
CA ASP A 62 -18.78 -7.45 15.64
C ASP A 62 -20.20 -6.86 15.58
N TRP A 63 -21.13 -7.61 14.99
CA TRP A 63 -22.55 -7.29 15.10
C TRP A 63 -23.01 -7.50 16.53
N SER A 64 -23.71 -6.52 17.10
CA SER A 64 -24.22 -6.60 18.48
C SER A 64 -25.52 -5.85 18.68
N THR A 65 -26.37 -6.34 19.57
CA THR A 65 -27.57 -5.64 20.04
C THR A 65 -27.22 -4.66 21.15
N GLN A 66 -27.97 -3.57 21.26
CA GLN A 66 -27.79 -2.57 22.32
C GLN A 66 -29.07 -2.46 23.15
N ALA A 67 -28.96 -2.30 24.47
CA ALA A 67 -30.14 -2.11 25.31
C ALA A 67 -30.66 -0.68 25.15
N PHE A 68 -31.75 -0.49 24.39
CA PHE A 68 -32.40 0.80 24.27
C PHE A 68 -33.28 1.06 25.50
N THR A 69 -33.19 2.29 26.00
CA THR A 69 -34.04 2.80 27.07
C THR A 69 -34.79 4.02 26.57
N GLY A 70 -36.08 4.09 26.88
CA GLY A 70 -36.92 5.17 26.40
C GLY A 70 -38.40 4.84 26.47
N ALA A 71 -39.20 5.72 25.87
CA ALA A 71 -40.64 5.56 25.78
C ALA A 71 -41.17 6.33 24.57
N GLN A 72 -42.40 5.97 24.15
CA GLN A 72 -43.06 6.58 23.00
C GLN A 72 -42.15 6.53 21.76
N ARG A 73 -41.81 7.69 21.19
CA ARG A 73 -40.95 7.84 19.99
C ARG A 73 -39.55 8.36 20.33
N LYS A 74 -39.07 8.11 21.54
CA LYS A 74 -37.75 8.56 22.03
C LYS A 74 -37.07 7.43 22.78
N TRP A 75 -36.26 6.66 22.05
CA TRP A 75 -35.43 5.58 22.56
C TRP A 75 -33.97 5.89 22.33
N SER A 76 -33.10 5.50 23.25
CA SER A 76 -31.66 5.70 23.12
C SER A 76 -30.85 4.56 23.69
N ALA A 77 -29.69 4.33 23.08
CA ALA A 77 -28.64 3.44 23.58
C ALA A 77 -27.28 4.06 23.31
N ASN A 78 -26.25 3.56 24.00
CA ASN A 78 -24.87 3.98 23.77
C ASN A 78 -24.00 2.75 23.46
N ILE A 79 -23.16 2.88 22.44
CA ILE A 79 -22.02 1.99 22.21
C ILE A 79 -20.79 2.72 22.73
N THR A 80 -20.07 2.13 23.68
CA THR A 80 -18.86 2.72 24.27
C THR A 80 -17.61 2.07 23.68
N ASP A 81 -16.69 2.89 23.19
CA ASP A 81 -15.39 2.45 22.69
C ASP A 81 -14.35 3.56 22.87
N ASN A 82 -13.38 3.36 23.77
CA ASN A 82 -12.32 4.33 24.07
C ASN A 82 -11.36 4.59 22.90
N ARG A 83 -11.42 3.77 21.84
CA ARG A 83 -10.67 4.02 20.60
C ARG A 83 -11.23 5.21 19.82
N ILE A 84 -12.46 5.64 20.10
CA ILE A 84 -13.05 6.86 19.54
C ILE A 84 -12.41 8.08 20.24
N THR A 85 -11.23 8.45 19.77
CA THR A 85 -10.47 9.60 20.28
C THR A 85 -10.84 10.87 19.52
N GLU A 86 -10.46 12.03 20.06
CA GLU A 86 -10.58 13.32 19.38
C GLU A 86 -9.90 13.32 18.00
N ALA A 87 -8.76 12.63 17.85
CA ALA A 87 -8.08 12.48 16.57
C ALA A 87 -8.93 11.75 15.51
N ILE A 88 -9.76 10.78 15.91
CA ILE A 88 -10.71 10.13 15.00
C ILE A 88 -11.86 11.08 14.66
N LEU A 89 -12.36 11.85 15.63
CA LEU A 89 -13.45 12.81 15.38
C LEU A 89 -13.03 13.95 14.45
N ASP A 90 -11.79 14.41 14.56
CA ASP A 90 -11.28 15.55 13.79
C ASP A 90 -10.79 15.18 12.39
N LYS A 91 -10.23 13.97 12.24
CA LYS A 91 -9.44 13.59 11.05
C LYS A 91 -9.69 12.17 10.56
N GLY A 92 -10.46 11.38 11.30
CA GLY A 92 -10.85 10.01 10.95
C GLY A 92 -12.29 9.94 10.45
N ASP A 93 -12.84 8.72 10.48
CA ASP A 93 -14.25 8.46 10.23
C ASP A 93 -14.80 7.42 11.20
N VAL A 94 -16.10 7.53 11.50
CA VAL A 94 -16.87 6.55 12.26
C VAL A 94 -18.14 6.24 11.50
N SER A 95 -18.14 5.12 10.78
CA SER A 95 -19.32 4.67 10.03
C SER A 95 -20.07 3.61 10.84
N VAL A 96 -21.39 3.76 10.97
CA VAL A 96 -22.23 2.85 11.76
C VAL A 96 -23.31 2.27 10.88
N TYR A 97 -23.52 0.98 11.05
CA TYR A 97 -24.41 0.15 10.25
C TYR A 97 -25.42 -0.53 11.16
N VAL A 98 -26.60 -0.75 10.60
CA VAL A 98 -27.71 -1.45 11.22
C VAL A 98 -28.14 -2.60 10.31
N LYS A 99 -28.53 -3.73 10.90
CA LYS A 99 -29.08 -4.87 10.17
C LYS A 99 -30.57 -5.00 10.43
N ILE A 100 -31.39 -4.81 9.40
CA ILE A 100 -32.86 -4.86 9.46
C ILE A 100 -33.33 -5.88 8.43
N ASP A 101 -34.10 -6.88 8.85
CA ASP A 101 -34.66 -7.93 8.00
C ASP A 101 -33.61 -8.61 7.08
N GLY A 102 -32.40 -8.80 7.60
CA GLY A 102 -31.27 -9.42 6.89
C GLY A 102 -30.51 -8.49 5.93
N ALA A 103 -31.00 -7.27 5.69
CA ALA A 103 -30.32 -6.24 4.92
C ALA A 103 -29.48 -5.33 5.83
N VAL A 104 -28.36 -4.84 5.31
CA VAL A 104 -27.45 -3.93 6.01
C VAL A 104 -27.60 -2.51 5.47
N TYR A 105 -27.80 -1.55 6.37
CA TYR A 105 -27.93 -0.14 6.06
C TYR A 105 -26.92 0.67 6.86
N GLU A 106 -26.36 1.72 6.26
CA GLU A 106 -25.60 2.73 6.98
C GLU A 106 -26.57 3.69 7.69
N LEU A 107 -26.25 4.07 8.93
CA LEU A 107 -27.00 5.08 9.68
C LEU A 107 -26.54 6.48 9.27
N ASN A 108 -27.43 7.45 9.06
CA ASN A 108 -28.79 7.56 9.59
C ASN A 108 -29.88 6.91 8.69
N TYR A 109 -30.72 6.06 9.29
CA TYR A 109 -31.82 5.36 8.61
C TYR A 109 -33.16 6.07 8.86
N PHE A 110 -33.86 6.43 7.79
CA PHE A 110 -35.14 7.14 7.85
C PHE A 110 -36.20 6.48 6.97
N THR A 111 -37.40 6.34 7.53
CA THR A 111 -38.63 5.98 6.83
C THR A 111 -39.76 6.90 7.28
N ASN A 112 -40.93 6.78 6.66
CA ASN A 112 -42.11 7.55 7.07
C ASN A 112 -42.58 7.28 8.51
N SER A 113 -42.21 6.13 9.10
CA SER A 113 -42.75 5.70 10.40
C SER A 113 -41.68 5.45 11.46
N ALA A 114 -40.46 5.13 11.02
CA ALA A 114 -39.33 4.75 11.87
C ALA A 114 -38.05 5.50 11.47
N ASN A 115 -37.31 5.97 12.47
CA ASN A 115 -35.93 6.42 12.26
C ASN A 115 -35.00 5.79 13.29
N ILE A 116 -33.74 5.64 12.88
CA ILE A 116 -32.61 5.37 13.75
C ILE A 116 -31.50 6.31 13.32
N ILE A 117 -31.04 7.14 14.23
CA ILE A 117 -29.97 8.11 13.98
C ILE A 117 -28.82 7.89 14.95
N GLN A 118 -27.65 8.32 14.52
CA GLN A 118 -26.42 8.26 15.29
C GLN A 118 -25.85 9.65 15.54
N SER A 119 -25.15 9.78 16.66
CA SER A 119 -24.20 10.87 16.90
C SER A 119 -22.96 10.29 17.57
N VAL A 120 -21.80 10.81 17.20
CA VAL A 120 -20.52 10.31 17.71
C VAL A 120 -19.87 11.40 18.56
N SER A 121 -19.33 10.98 19.69
CA SER A 121 -18.61 11.82 20.64
C SER A 121 -17.42 11.03 21.19
N MET A 122 -16.49 11.68 21.88
CA MET A 122 -15.31 10.99 22.40
C MET A 122 -15.72 9.79 23.27
N GLY A 123 -15.17 8.62 22.94
CA GLY A 123 -15.42 7.35 23.62
C GLY A 123 -16.78 6.70 23.35
N LYS A 124 -17.66 7.29 22.51
CA LYS A 124 -19.07 6.84 22.45
C LYS A 124 -19.80 7.18 21.15
N ILE A 125 -20.55 6.21 20.64
CA ILE A 125 -21.62 6.39 19.65
C ILE A 125 -22.96 6.37 20.39
N GLN A 126 -23.73 7.43 20.28
CA GLN A 126 -25.12 7.46 20.76
C GLN A 126 -26.06 7.12 19.62
N LEU A 127 -26.94 6.14 19.87
CA LEU A 127 -28.03 5.76 18.98
C LEU A 127 -29.33 6.36 19.52
N GLN A 128 -30.15 6.92 18.64
CA GLN A 128 -31.50 7.38 18.96
C GLN A 128 -32.50 6.79 17.96
N SER A 129 -33.68 6.41 18.44
CA SER A 129 -34.72 5.83 17.59
C SER A 129 -36.13 6.22 18.02
N THR A 130 -37.07 6.13 17.08
CA THR A 130 -38.52 6.29 17.35
C THR A 130 -39.20 5.03 17.88
N PHE A 131 -38.49 3.93 18.05
CA PHE A 131 -39.01 2.66 18.57
C PHE A 131 -37.93 1.93 19.38
N ASP A 132 -38.32 0.89 20.12
CA ASP A 132 -37.36 0.04 20.83
C ASP A 132 -36.59 -0.82 19.83
N ALA A 133 -35.33 -0.46 19.59
CA ALA A 133 -34.43 -1.15 18.68
C ALA A 133 -33.53 -2.19 19.40
N SER A 134 -33.89 -2.62 20.62
CA SER A 134 -33.03 -3.49 21.44
C SER A 134 -32.74 -4.86 20.85
N THR A 135 -33.56 -5.32 19.90
CA THR A 135 -33.37 -6.60 19.19
C THR A 135 -32.64 -6.46 17.86
N ILE A 136 -32.30 -5.24 17.46
CA ILE A 136 -31.64 -4.94 16.20
C ILE A 136 -30.12 -4.96 16.40
N GLU A 137 -29.40 -5.53 15.45
CA GLU A 137 -27.94 -5.59 15.49
C GLU A 137 -27.32 -4.35 14.83
N PHE A 138 -26.27 -3.84 15.47
CA PHE A 138 -25.46 -2.72 15.03
C PHE A 138 -24.00 -3.14 14.87
N ARG A 139 -23.31 -2.48 13.96
CA ARG A 139 -21.86 -2.57 13.77
C ARG A 139 -21.33 -1.17 13.50
N TYR A 140 -20.15 -0.87 14.01
CA TYR A 140 -19.40 0.32 13.63
C TYR A 140 -18.01 -0.02 13.11
N ILE A 141 -17.48 0.88 12.28
CA ILE A 141 -16.13 0.88 11.74
C ILE A 141 -15.46 2.17 12.19
N LEU A 142 -14.25 2.07 12.75
CA LEU A 142 -13.40 3.22 13.05
C LEU A 142 -12.28 3.28 12.03
N ILE A 143 -12.12 4.42 11.39
CA ILE A 143 -11.04 4.68 10.44
C ILE A 143 -10.19 5.81 11.03
N PRO A 144 -9.03 5.49 11.63
CA PRO A 144 -8.13 6.52 12.12
C PRO A 144 -7.56 7.35 10.97
N ALA A 145 -7.19 8.60 11.27
CA ALA A 145 -6.52 9.47 10.31
C ALA A 145 -5.23 8.82 9.79
N GLY A 146 -5.06 8.74 8.47
CA GLY A 146 -3.90 8.10 7.85
C GLY A 146 -3.98 6.58 7.74
N ALA A 147 -5.16 5.99 7.95
CA ALA A 147 -5.35 4.57 7.72
C ALA A 147 -4.97 4.18 6.30
N LYS A 148 -3.99 3.27 6.19
CA LYS A 148 -3.57 2.76 4.89
C LYS A 148 -4.60 1.73 4.44
N SER A 149 -5.27 2.03 3.33
CA SER A 149 -6.10 1.02 2.66
C SER A 149 -5.16 -0.12 2.21
N THR A 150 -5.25 -1.27 2.87
CA THR A 150 -4.78 -2.52 2.27
C THR A 150 -5.61 -2.70 1.02
N SER A 151 -4.99 -2.51 -0.15
CA SER A 151 -5.62 -2.70 -1.44
C SER A 151 -6.42 -3.99 -1.41
N LEU A 152 -7.75 -3.89 -1.47
CA LEU A 152 -8.60 -5.04 -1.71
C LEU A 152 -8.06 -5.74 -2.95
N SER A 153 -7.83 -7.05 -2.88
CA SER A 153 -7.52 -7.85 -4.07
C SER A 153 -8.63 -7.57 -5.08
N SER A 154 -8.28 -6.80 -6.12
CA SER A 154 -9.19 -6.29 -7.11
C SER A 154 -9.65 -7.44 -7.99
N THR A 155 -10.66 -8.20 -7.53
CA THR A 155 -11.35 -9.15 -8.39
C THR A 155 -12.72 -8.64 -8.82
N SER A 156 -13.21 -7.49 -8.33
CA SER A 156 -14.49 -6.95 -8.83
C SER A 156 -14.63 -5.43 -8.96
N MET A 157 -13.63 -4.61 -8.63
CA MET A 157 -13.66 -3.20 -9.05
C MET A 157 -12.24 -2.66 -9.10
N GLY A 158 -11.79 -2.25 -10.30
CA GLY A 158 -10.45 -1.76 -10.57
C GLY A 158 -10.20 -0.37 -9.98
N LEU A 159 -10.19 -0.27 -8.64
CA LEU A 159 -9.71 0.92 -7.97
C LEU A 159 -8.18 0.94 -8.05
N ARG A 160 -7.68 1.69 -9.02
CA ARG A 160 -6.26 2.06 -9.12
C ARG A 160 -6.04 3.35 -8.34
N THR A 161 -5.30 3.27 -7.23
CA THR A 161 -4.69 4.45 -6.60
C THR A 161 -3.49 4.88 -7.45
N GLU A 162 -3.73 5.60 -8.54
CA GLU A 162 -2.66 6.23 -9.30
C GLU A 162 -2.30 7.57 -8.64
N LYS A 163 -1.01 7.74 -8.32
CA LYS A 163 -0.44 9.03 -7.96
C LYS A 163 -0.78 10.01 -9.08
N ARG A 164 -1.54 11.06 -8.79
CA ARG A 164 -1.90 12.08 -9.79
C ARG A 164 -0.62 12.61 -10.44
N PRO A 165 -0.47 12.55 -11.79
CA PRO A 165 0.69 13.11 -12.46
C PRO A 165 0.83 14.60 -12.13
N SER A 166 2.05 15.09 -12.11
CA SER A 166 2.30 16.53 -12.11
C SER A 166 1.80 17.16 -13.41
N TYR A 167 1.54 18.47 -13.41
CA TYR A 167 1.07 19.18 -14.61
C TYR A 167 1.99 18.97 -15.83
N LYS A 168 3.31 18.88 -15.61
CA LYS A 168 4.28 18.58 -16.67
C LYS A 168 4.16 17.16 -17.23
N GLU A 169 3.80 16.19 -16.38
CA GLU A 169 3.54 14.81 -16.82
C GLU A 169 2.21 14.74 -17.59
N TYR A 170 1.18 15.49 -17.20
CA TYR A 170 -0.05 15.63 -17.99
C TYR A 170 0.24 16.16 -19.40
N GLN A 171 1.06 17.21 -19.53
CA GLN A 171 1.44 17.75 -20.83
C GLN A 171 2.13 16.69 -21.71
N LYS A 172 3.00 15.86 -21.11
CA LYS A 172 3.69 14.77 -21.82
C LYS A 172 2.76 13.61 -22.21
N ILE A 173 1.80 13.26 -21.35
CA ILE A 173 0.82 12.19 -21.59
C ILE A 173 -0.15 12.60 -22.71
N TYR A 174 -0.61 13.84 -22.71
CA TYR A 174 -1.64 14.33 -23.63
C TYR A 174 -1.07 15.12 -24.83
N GLY A 175 0.26 15.15 -24.99
CA GLY A 175 0.91 15.73 -26.18
C GLY A 175 0.79 17.26 -26.29
N PHE A 176 0.55 17.96 -25.19
CA PHE A 176 0.56 19.43 -25.17
C PHE A 176 2.01 19.91 -25.12
N ASN A 177 2.62 20.09 -26.29
CA ASN A 177 3.89 20.80 -26.42
C ASN A 177 3.61 22.30 -26.41
N ASN A 178 4.24 23.04 -25.48
CA ASN A 178 4.43 24.49 -25.66
C ASN A 178 5.59 24.73 -26.62
#